data_AF-A0A352M174-F1
#
_entry.id   AF-A0A352M174-F1
#
_cell.length_a   1.000
_cell.length_b   1.000
_cell.length_c   1.000
_cell.angle_alpha   90.00
_cell.angle_beta   90.00
_cell.angle_gamma   90.00
#
_symmetry.space_group_name_H-M   'P 1'
#
loop_
_entity.id
_entity.type
_entity.pdbx_description
1 polymer ?
#
loop_
_entity_poly.entity_id
_entity_poly.type
_entity_poly.pdbx_seq_one_letter_code
_entity_poly.pdbx_strand_id
1 'polypeptide(L)'
;EVMEILSREYPKVGGRMIQTEDEISALGMVIGASYAGQKAFTATSGPGVSLMVEMIGLSSIAEIPAVILNVMRGGPSTGLPTKTEQADLQQALFATHGDAPKVVVAPYSVRSCFEMTMKAFYLAEKYQMPAIILADQFIGQRKVAIDADEIEKNKWHGKVYERPLPDEKILDEGYKRYKLGSNPVVPMTWPGVKKGMYLAAGIEHDEKGSPTSVPEMHEKMNDKRYKKMEMILEEFKDELVEHIGPDEATCGIICWGSTRGVVKDVIETLNQNGYNIKVLVPKVLSPVPEAQIKSFLSSLKKTLVIEMSYSKQFYYYLKSFVGLPEDVKLYKRSGGAPFTVEEIRNVIKEAF
;
A
#
# COMPACT_ATOMS: atom_id res chain seq x y z
N GLU A 1 -7.52 -16.40 -9.18
CA GLU A 1 -8.11 -16.78 -7.88
C GLU A 1 -8.99 -15.69 -7.26
N VAL A 2 -8.53 -14.46 -7.06
CA VAL A 2 -9.36 -13.39 -6.44
C VAL A 2 -10.72 -13.20 -7.16
N MET A 3 -10.70 -12.97 -8.47
CA MET A 3 -11.93 -12.81 -9.26
C MET A 3 -12.82 -14.06 -9.23
N GLU A 4 -12.22 -15.25 -9.27
CA GLU A 4 -12.95 -16.53 -9.24
C GLU A 4 -13.72 -16.69 -7.91
N ILE A 5 -13.04 -16.46 -6.78
CA ILE A 5 -13.67 -16.52 -5.45
C ILE A 5 -14.76 -15.46 -5.33
N LEU A 6 -14.48 -14.22 -5.73
CA LEU A 6 -15.44 -13.12 -5.62
C LEU A 6 -16.65 -13.30 -6.54
N SER A 7 -16.50 -13.94 -7.70
CA SER A 7 -17.65 -14.25 -8.58
C SER A 7 -18.72 -15.07 -7.86
N ARG A 8 -18.30 -15.93 -6.92
CA ARG A 8 -19.17 -16.79 -6.13
C ARG A 8 -19.59 -16.16 -4.80
N GLU A 9 -18.66 -15.54 -4.07
CA GLU A 9 -18.91 -15.08 -2.70
C GLU A 9 -19.48 -13.66 -2.63
N TYR A 10 -19.08 -12.76 -3.52
CA TYR A 10 -19.44 -11.34 -3.43
C TYR A 10 -20.95 -11.06 -3.63
N PRO A 11 -21.65 -11.75 -4.56
CA PRO A 11 -23.11 -11.60 -4.68
C PRO A 11 -23.90 -11.98 -3.42
N LYS A 12 -23.39 -12.91 -2.60
CA LYS A 12 -24.07 -13.36 -1.37
C LYS A 12 -24.17 -12.27 -0.32
N VAL A 13 -23.27 -11.27 -0.38
CA VAL A 13 -23.26 -10.10 0.50
C VAL A 13 -23.76 -8.84 -0.23
N GLY A 14 -24.45 -8.99 -1.37
CA GLY A 14 -24.99 -7.88 -2.16
C GLY A 14 -23.96 -7.14 -3.02
N GLY A 15 -22.71 -7.62 -3.05
CA GLY A 15 -21.66 -7.07 -3.91
C GLY A 15 -21.86 -7.42 -5.38
N ARG A 16 -21.22 -6.67 -6.27
CA ARG A 16 -21.22 -6.92 -7.72
C ARG A 16 -19.80 -7.07 -8.21
N MET A 17 -19.60 -8.03 -9.12
CA MET A 17 -18.33 -8.26 -9.80
C MET A 17 -18.57 -8.18 -11.30
N ILE A 18 -17.67 -7.50 -12.01
CA ILE A 18 -17.71 -7.33 -13.45
C ILE A 18 -16.31 -7.68 -13.97
N GLN A 19 -16.26 -8.60 -14.93
CA GLN A 19 -15.05 -8.80 -15.73
C GLN A 19 -15.07 -7.79 -16.87
N THR A 20 -14.11 -6.88 -16.86
CA THR A 20 -13.94 -5.87 -17.92
C THR A 20 -13.12 -6.42 -19.08
N GLU A 21 -13.11 -5.66 -20.17
CA GLU A 21 -12.35 -5.93 -21.39
C GLU A 21 -10.84 -5.80 -21.19
N ASP A 22 -10.39 -4.90 -20.32
CA ASP A 22 -8.99 -4.69 -19.94
C ASP A 22 -8.86 -4.03 -18.56
N GLU A 23 -7.62 -3.86 -18.11
CA GLU A 23 -7.28 -3.22 -16.83
C GLU A 23 -7.54 -1.71 -16.77
N ILE A 24 -7.57 -1.00 -17.90
CA ILE A 24 -7.89 0.43 -17.94
C ILE A 24 -9.38 0.60 -17.59
N SER A 25 -10.24 -0.17 -18.25
CA SER A 25 -11.68 -0.19 -17.96
C SER A 25 -11.96 -0.70 -16.55
N ALA A 26 -11.19 -1.68 -16.05
CA ALA A 26 -11.33 -2.17 -14.67
C ALA A 26 -11.16 -1.04 -13.65
N LEU A 27 -10.05 -0.28 -13.72
CA LEU A 27 -9.81 0.80 -12.77
C LEU A 27 -10.73 2.01 -13.02
N GLY A 28 -11.07 2.29 -14.28
CA GLY A 28 -12.09 3.30 -14.62
C GLY A 28 -13.44 3.02 -13.96
N MET A 29 -13.91 1.77 -13.99
CA MET A 29 -15.15 1.35 -13.31
C MET A 29 -15.03 1.46 -11.78
N VAL A 30 -13.88 1.14 -11.19
CA VAL A 30 -13.64 1.31 -9.75
C VAL A 30 -13.73 2.79 -9.34
N ILE A 31 -13.08 3.68 -10.09
CA ILE A 31 -13.13 5.13 -9.83
C ILE A 31 -14.55 5.65 -10.00
N GLY A 32 -15.27 5.24 -11.05
CA GLY A 32 -16.66 5.61 -11.29
C GLY A 32 -17.61 5.13 -10.17
N ALA A 33 -17.46 3.89 -9.71
CA ALA A 33 -18.23 3.35 -8.59
C ALA A 33 -17.92 4.10 -7.28
N SER A 34 -16.65 4.46 -7.06
CA SER A 34 -16.23 5.25 -5.91
C SER A 34 -16.80 6.66 -5.91
N TYR A 35 -16.78 7.33 -7.07
CA TYR A 35 -17.46 8.62 -7.29
C TYR A 35 -18.97 8.52 -7.03
N ALA A 36 -19.59 7.39 -7.38
CA ALA A 36 -20.99 7.08 -7.11
C ALA A 36 -21.31 6.72 -5.64
N GLY A 37 -20.36 6.87 -4.72
CA GLY A 37 -20.58 6.64 -3.29
C GLY A 37 -20.27 5.21 -2.81
N GLN A 38 -19.88 4.29 -3.69
CA GLN A 38 -19.57 2.90 -3.32
C GLN A 38 -18.10 2.68 -2.95
N LYS A 39 -17.81 1.65 -2.14
CA LYS A 39 -16.42 1.17 -1.96
C LYS A 39 -16.13 0.14 -3.05
N ALA A 40 -15.08 0.36 -3.83
CA ALA A 40 -14.75 -0.48 -4.98
C ALA A 40 -13.25 -0.77 -5.07
N PHE A 41 -12.90 -1.91 -5.69
CA PHE A 41 -11.52 -2.29 -5.90
C PHE A 41 -11.37 -3.16 -7.15
N THR A 42 -10.13 -3.29 -7.61
CA THR A 42 -9.71 -4.23 -8.66
C THR A 42 -8.52 -5.05 -8.20
N ALA A 43 -8.29 -6.20 -8.84
CA ALA A 43 -7.15 -7.07 -8.57
C ALA A 43 -6.43 -7.40 -9.88
N THR A 44 -5.10 -7.24 -9.89
CA THR A 44 -4.26 -7.42 -11.07
C THR A 44 -2.83 -7.86 -10.66
N SER A 45 -1.89 -7.83 -11.62
CA SER A 45 -0.45 -8.03 -11.41
C SER A 45 0.34 -6.94 -12.15
N GLY A 46 1.68 -6.97 -12.12
CA GLY A 46 2.56 -5.95 -12.70
C GLY A 46 2.16 -5.42 -14.09
N PRO A 47 1.88 -6.27 -15.10
CA PRO A 47 1.45 -5.80 -16.43
C PRO A 47 0.16 -4.99 -16.41
N GLY A 48 -0.83 -5.40 -15.62
CA GLY A 48 -2.09 -4.68 -15.52
C GLY A 48 -1.95 -3.39 -14.72
N VAL A 49 -1.07 -3.35 -13.71
CA VAL A 49 -0.69 -2.09 -13.05
C VAL A 49 -0.09 -1.11 -14.06
N SER A 50 0.72 -1.59 -15.04
CA SER A 50 1.29 -0.71 -16.08
C SER A 50 0.21 -0.02 -16.90
N LEU A 51 -0.89 -0.72 -17.20
CA LEU A 51 -2.05 -0.16 -17.91
C LEU A 51 -2.85 0.79 -17.02
N MET A 52 -2.93 0.52 -15.72
CA MET A 52 -3.70 1.32 -14.76
C MET A 52 -3.03 2.64 -14.34
N VAL A 53 -1.75 2.87 -14.67
CA VAL A 53 -0.95 4.00 -14.16
C VAL A 53 -1.63 5.36 -14.36
N GLU A 54 -2.23 5.60 -15.52
CA GLU A 54 -2.93 6.86 -15.82
C GLU A 54 -4.15 7.05 -14.90
N MET A 55 -4.96 5.99 -14.75
CA MET A 55 -6.15 6.01 -13.91
C MET A 55 -5.82 6.12 -12.41
N ILE A 56 -4.67 5.58 -11.96
CA ILE A 56 -4.15 5.84 -10.61
C ILE A 56 -3.86 7.34 -10.43
N GLY A 57 -3.28 7.99 -11.45
CA GLY A 57 -3.10 9.45 -11.49
C GLY A 57 -4.42 10.21 -11.39
N LEU A 58 -5.43 9.80 -12.17
CA LEU A 58 -6.78 10.38 -12.10
C LEU A 58 -7.39 10.28 -10.70
N SER A 59 -7.32 9.08 -10.08
CA SER A 59 -7.81 8.85 -8.72
C SER A 59 -7.10 9.76 -7.70
N SER A 60 -5.80 9.97 -7.86
CA SER A 60 -5.00 10.84 -7.00
C SER A 60 -5.39 12.32 -7.14
N ILE A 61 -5.40 12.87 -8.35
CA ILE A 61 -5.71 14.29 -8.57
C ILE A 61 -7.18 14.61 -8.25
N ALA A 62 -8.11 13.72 -8.61
CA ALA A 62 -9.53 13.91 -8.34
C ALA A 62 -9.93 13.62 -6.88
N GLU A 63 -9.00 13.11 -6.06
CA GLU A 63 -9.20 12.69 -4.68
C GLU A 63 -10.35 11.66 -4.55
N ILE A 64 -10.35 10.64 -5.41
CA ILE A 64 -11.35 9.57 -5.40
C ILE A 64 -10.70 8.31 -4.82
N PRO A 65 -11.24 7.73 -3.72
CA PRO A 65 -10.76 6.44 -3.20
C PRO A 65 -10.77 5.35 -4.27
N ALA A 66 -9.66 4.63 -4.42
CA ALA A 66 -9.59 3.46 -5.28
C ALA A 66 -8.61 2.45 -4.67
N VAL A 67 -9.04 1.20 -4.50
CA VAL A 67 -8.16 0.14 -3.99
C VAL A 67 -7.72 -0.76 -5.15
N ILE A 68 -6.41 -0.97 -5.26
CA ILE A 68 -5.79 -1.82 -6.28
C ILE A 68 -5.00 -2.92 -5.57
N LEU A 69 -5.40 -4.17 -5.76
CA LEU A 69 -4.59 -5.31 -5.33
C LEU A 69 -3.61 -5.69 -6.46
N ASN A 70 -2.33 -5.38 -6.28
CA ASN A 70 -1.27 -5.90 -7.13
C ASN A 70 -0.70 -7.17 -6.50
N VAL A 71 -0.96 -8.33 -7.10
CA VAL A 71 -0.29 -9.59 -6.78
C VAL A 71 0.91 -9.73 -7.70
N MET A 72 2.08 -9.31 -7.23
CA MET A 72 3.33 -9.32 -7.98
C MET A 72 3.71 -10.73 -8.41
N ARG A 73 4.23 -10.84 -9.64
CA ARG A 73 4.75 -12.09 -10.22
C ARG A 73 6.07 -11.81 -10.93
N GLY A 74 6.79 -12.84 -11.34
CA GLY A 74 8.06 -12.66 -12.05
C GLY A 74 7.89 -11.81 -13.31
N GLY A 75 8.66 -10.73 -13.42
CA GLY A 75 8.72 -9.87 -14.59
C GLY A 75 9.99 -10.09 -15.43
N PRO A 76 10.32 -9.17 -16.37
CA PRO A 76 9.49 -8.08 -16.89
C PRO A 76 8.50 -8.56 -17.98
N SER A 77 7.61 -7.67 -18.42
CA SER A 77 6.57 -7.97 -19.43
C SER A 77 5.70 -9.16 -18.99
N THR A 78 5.40 -10.13 -19.87
CA THR A 78 4.70 -11.36 -19.48
C THR A 78 5.42 -12.09 -18.34
N GLY A 79 6.76 -12.09 -18.38
CA GLY A 79 7.64 -12.63 -17.36
C GLY A 79 7.39 -14.10 -17.06
N LEU A 80 7.26 -14.41 -15.77
CA LEU A 80 6.98 -15.73 -15.21
C LEU A 80 5.64 -15.70 -14.48
N PRO A 81 4.49 -15.86 -15.17
CA PRO A 81 3.17 -15.66 -14.58
C PRO A 81 2.86 -16.49 -13.33
N THR A 82 3.52 -17.64 -13.21
CA THR A 82 3.30 -18.62 -12.14
C THR A 82 4.34 -18.56 -11.02
N LYS A 83 5.27 -17.60 -11.07
CA LYS A 83 6.37 -17.49 -10.10
C LYS A 83 6.33 -16.18 -9.34
N THR A 84 6.75 -16.25 -8.08
CA THR A 84 6.84 -15.09 -7.17
C THR A 84 8.06 -14.23 -7.49
N GLU A 85 7.88 -12.92 -7.32
CA GLU A 85 8.92 -11.91 -7.35
C GLU A 85 8.40 -10.64 -6.66
N GLN A 86 9.29 -9.81 -6.11
CA GLN A 86 8.94 -8.55 -5.44
C GLN A 86 9.52 -7.35 -6.20
N ALA A 87 9.39 -7.36 -7.54
CA ALA A 87 10.02 -6.40 -8.44
C ALA A 87 9.05 -5.34 -9.02
N ASP A 88 7.86 -5.18 -8.45
CA ASP A 88 6.92 -4.10 -8.83
C ASP A 88 6.90 -2.96 -7.80
N LEU A 89 7.81 -2.93 -6.83
CA LEU A 89 7.82 -1.91 -5.77
C LEU A 89 7.96 -0.50 -6.36
N GLN A 90 8.93 -0.27 -7.24
CA GLN A 90 9.11 1.02 -7.90
C GLN A 90 7.91 1.37 -8.79
N GLN A 91 7.28 0.39 -9.44
CA GLN A 91 6.07 0.63 -10.23
C GLN A 91 4.93 1.11 -9.33
N ALA A 92 4.70 0.45 -8.20
CA ALA A 92 3.66 0.83 -7.25
C ALA A 92 3.91 2.21 -6.62
N LEU A 93 5.16 2.62 -6.44
CA LEU A 93 5.53 3.88 -5.80
C LEU A 93 5.58 5.06 -6.78
N PHE A 94 6.15 4.87 -7.97
CA PHE A 94 6.64 5.99 -8.81
C PHE A 94 6.19 5.94 -10.27
N ALA A 95 5.39 4.98 -10.71
CA ALA A 95 5.02 4.88 -12.13
C ALA A 95 4.11 6.02 -12.62
N THR A 96 3.34 6.64 -11.73
CA THR A 96 2.41 7.73 -12.07
C THR A 96 3.17 9.00 -12.49
N HIS A 97 2.74 9.64 -13.57
CA HIS A 97 3.30 10.93 -13.99
C HIS A 97 2.88 12.05 -13.03
N GLY A 98 3.78 13.02 -12.82
CA GLY A 98 3.59 14.11 -11.86
C GLY A 98 3.62 13.65 -10.39
N ASP A 99 3.33 14.60 -9.50
CA ASP A 99 3.31 14.38 -8.05
C ASP A 99 1.95 13.80 -7.61
N ALA A 100 1.85 12.47 -7.61
CA ALA A 100 0.61 11.74 -7.34
C ALA A 100 0.70 10.92 -6.03
N PRO A 101 0.25 11.47 -4.89
CA PRO A 101 0.28 10.77 -3.61
C PRO A 101 -0.65 9.56 -3.61
N LYS A 102 -0.14 8.46 -3.05
CA LYS A 102 -0.86 7.18 -2.97
C LYS A 102 -0.34 6.36 -1.81
N VAL A 103 -1.24 5.60 -1.21
CA VAL A 103 -0.89 4.64 -0.16
C VAL A 103 -0.41 3.35 -0.80
N VAL A 104 0.61 2.73 -0.23
CA VAL A 104 1.05 1.38 -0.59
C VAL A 104 1.22 0.57 0.69
N VAL A 105 0.42 -0.49 0.84
CA VAL A 105 0.52 -1.44 1.97
C VAL A 105 1.02 -2.80 1.47
N ALA A 106 1.76 -3.52 2.29
CA ALA A 106 2.37 -4.80 1.93
C ALA A 106 1.96 -5.92 2.90
N PRO A 107 1.09 -6.85 2.46
CA PRO A 107 0.86 -8.09 3.21
C PRO A 107 2.14 -8.93 3.30
N TYR A 108 2.37 -9.52 4.47
CA TYR A 108 3.56 -10.30 4.82
C TYR A 108 3.27 -11.78 5.17
N SER A 109 2.01 -12.18 5.07
CA SER A 109 1.47 -13.53 5.28
C SER A 109 0.04 -13.61 4.76
N VAL A 110 -0.48 -14.83 4.57
CA VAL A 110 -1.90 -15.05 4.19
C VAL A 110 -2.84 -14.39 5.21
N ARG A 111 -2.54 -14.48 6.51
CA ARG A 111 -3.31 -13.83 7.58
C ARG A 111 -3.31 -12.30 7.43
N SER A 112 -2.14 -11.71 7.19
CA SER A 112 -2.04 -10.25 7.03
C SER A 112 -2.74 -9.72 5.78
N CYS A 113 -3.06 -10.55 4.79
CA CYS A 113 -3.88 -10.12 3.65
C CYS A 113 -5.24 -9.58 4.11
N PHE A 114 -5.85 -10.19 5.13
CA PHE A 114 -7.09 -9.68 5.72
C PHE A 114 -6.88 -8.27 6.31
N GLU A 115 -5.91 -8.13 7.22
CA GLU A 115 -5.60 -6.86 7.89
C GLU A 115 -5.25 -5.75 6.90
N MET A 116 -4.34 -6.04 5.96
CA MET A 116 -3.87 -5.05 4.99
C MET A 116 -4.92 -4.68 3.96
N THR A 117 -5.83 -5.59 3.61
CA THR A 117 -6.97 -5.24 2.76
C THR A 117 -7.91 -4.27 3.48
N MET A 118 -8.29 -4.58 4.72
CA MET A 118 -9.13 -3.69 5.53
C MET A 118 -8.46 -2.32 5.74
N LYS A 119 -7.16 -2.31 6.05
CA LYS A 119 -6.37 -1.08 6.19
C LYS A 119 -6.31 -0.29 4.89
N ALA A 120 -6.11 -0.92 3.73
CA ALA A 120 -6.08 -0.22 2.44
C ALA A 120 -7.42 0.46 2.13
N PHE A 121 -8.55 -0.22 2.32
CA PHE A 121 -9.87 0.40 2.16
C PHE A 121 -10.08 1.55 3.14
N TYR A 122 -9.74 1.36 4.41
CA TYR A 122 -9.87 2.41 5.41
C TYR A 122 -9.05 3.65 5.03
N LEU A 123 -7.78 3.48 4.64
CA LEU A 123 -6.90 4.58 4.26
C LEU A 123 -7.38 5.25 2.97
N ALA A 124 -7.79 4.48 1.95
CA ALA A 124 -8.31 5.03 0.70
C ALA A 124 -9.57 5.88 0.94
N GLU A 125 -10.53 5.36 1.71
CA GLU A 125 -11.80 6.05 2.00
C GLU A 125 -11.60 7.27 2.90
N LYS A 126 -10.77 7.15 3.95
CA LYS A 126 -10.52 8.24 4.89
C LYS A 126 -9.73 9.37 4.28
N TYR A 127 -8.67 9.06 3.53
CA TYR A 127 -7.78 10.08 2.97
C TYR A 127 -8.07 10.38 1.49
N GLN A 128 -9.08 9.76 0.90
CA GLN A 128 -9.58 10.10 -0.43
C GLN A 128 -8.46 10.08 -1.48
N MET A 129 -7.80 8.94 -1.61
CA MET A 129 -6.67 8.73 -2.51
C MET A 129 -6.59 7.25 -2.94
N PRO A 130 -5.82 6.91 -4.00
CA PRO A 130 -5.60 5.52 -4.34
C PRO A 130 -4.75 4.81 -3.29
N ALA A 131 -5.09 3.55 -3.02
CA ALA A 131 -4.32 2.66 -2.16
C ALA A 131 -4.00 1.36 -2.91
N ILE A 132 -2.72 0.99 -2.92
CA ILE A 132 -2.23 -0.24 -3.54
C ILE A 132 -1.92 -1.25 -2.44
N ILE A 133 -2.51 -2.43 -2.52
CA ILE A 133 -2.11 -3.61 -1.74
C ILE A 133 -1.08 -4.35 -2.57
N LEU A 134 0.18 -4.33 -2.14
CA LEU A 134 1.31 -4.90 -2.84
C LEU A 134 1.68 -6.27 -2.26
N ALA A 135 0.98 -7.30 -2.72
CA ALA A 135 1.23 -8.70 -2.38
C ALA A 135 2.11 -9.37 -3.43
N ASP A 136 2.57 -10.58 -3.18
CA ASP A 136 3.27 -11.40 -4.18
C ASP A 136 2.55 -12.74 -4.42
N GLN A 137 2.85 -13.37 -5.54
CA GLN A 137 2.25 -14.64 -5.94
C GLN A 137 2.47 -15.75 -4.91
N PHE A 138 3.58 -15.72 -4.15
CA PHE A 138 3.82 -16.71 -3.10
C PHE A 138 2.75 -16.64 -2.01
N ILE A 139 2.42 -15.44 -1.50
CA ILE A 139 1.29 -15.31 -0.57
C ILE A 139 -0.04 -15.53 -1.30
N GLY A 140 -0.19 -15.01 -2.52
CA GLY A 140 -1.44 -15.03 -3.28
C GLY A 140 -1.98 -16.42 -3.58
N GLN A 141 -1.12 -17.44 -3.71
CA GLN A 141 -1.51 -18.84 -3.97
C GLN A 141 -1.34 -19.76 -2.76
N ARG A 142 -0.84 -19.25 -1.63
CA ARG A 142 -0.62 -20.06 -0.43
C ARG A 142 -1.92 -20.21 0.35
N LYS A 143 -2.20 -21.45 0.75
CA LYS A 143 -3.28 -21.79 1.69
C LYS A 143 -2.68 -22.15 3.03
N VAL A 144 -3.27 -21.66 4.11
CA VAL A 144 -2.91 -21.97 5.48
C VAL A 144 -4.18 -22.14 6.30
N ALA A 145 -4.13 -23.01 7.31
CA ALA A 145 -5.16 -23.03 8.35
C ALA A 145 -4.98 -21.79 9.23
N ILE A 146 -6.05 -21.03 9.43
CA ILE A 146 -6.08 -19.87 10.32
C ILE A 146 -7.21 -20.13 11.30
N ASP A 147 -6.95 -19.87 12.58
CA ASP A 147 -7.98 -19.94 13.60
C ASP A 147 -8.96 -18.77 13.37
N ALA A 148 -10.26 -19.07 13.33
CA ALA A 148 -11.30 -18.08 13.13
C ALA A 148 -11.22 -16.99 14.21
N ASP A 149 -10.91 -17.39 15.45
CA ASP A 149 -10.75 -16.48 16.59
C ASP A 149 -9.69 -15.40 16.31
N GLU A 150 -8.62 -15.72 15.59
CA GLU A 150 -7.57 -14.75 15.27
C GLU A 150 -8.03 -13.70 14.26
N ILE A 151 -8.97 -14.06 13.37
CA ILE A 151 -9.59 -13.11 12.45
C ILE A 151 -10.62 -12.26 13.18
N GLU A 152 -11.44 -12.86 14.05
CA GLU A 152 -12.46 -12.15 14.82
C GLU A 152 -11.85 -11.17 15.85
N LYS A 153 -10.76 -11.58 16.51
CA LYS A 153 -10.01 -10.75 17.47
C LYS A 153 -9.07 -9.75 16.78
N ASN A 154 -8.92 -9.81 15.46
CA ASN A 154 -8.10 -8.86 14.74
C ASN A 154 -8.71 -7.45 14.88
N LYS A 155 -7.90 -6.47 15.30
CA LYS A 155 -8.39 -5.10 15.51
C LYS A 155 -8.94 -4.41 14.25
N TRP A 156 -8.64 -4.92 13.06
CA TRP A 156 -9.15 -4.44 11.78
C TRP A 156 -10.42 -5.16 11.33
N HIS A 157 -10.84 -6.21 12.03
CA HIS A 157 -12.10 -6.89 11.78
C HIS A 157 -13.27 -5.91 11.93
N GLY A 158 -14.12 -5.83 10.89
CA GLY A 158 -15.27 -4.92 10.86
C GLY A 158 -14.94 -3.42 10.80
N LYS A 159 -13.66 -3.02 10.77
CA LYS A 159 -13.28 -1.60 10.67
C LYS A 159 -13.51 -1.08 9.26
N VAL A 160 -14.66 -0.46 9.06
CA VAL A 160 -15.02 0.21 7.80
C VAL A 160 -15.07 1.71 8.04
N TYR A 161 -14.37 2.49 7.23
CA TYR A 161 -14.52 3.95 7.23
C TYR A 161 -15.67 4.33 6.29
N GLU A 162 -16.74 4.88 6.86
CA GLU A 162 -17.84 5.44 6.07
C GLU A 162 -17.54 6.90 5.74
N ARG A 163 -17.58 7.25 4.45
CA ARG A 163 -17.33 8.62 4.01
C ARG A 163 -18.43 9.54 4.57
N PRO A 164 -18.09 10.54 5.38
CA PRO A 164 -19.08 11.48 5.84
C PRO A 164 -19.57 12.33 4.66
N LEU A 165 -20.88 12.57 4.61
CA LEU A 165 -21.42 13.66 3.80
C LEU A 165 -21.04 15.02 4.42
N PRO A 166 -20.90 16.07 3.61
CA PRO A 166 -20.84 17.42 4.14
C PRO A 166 -22.11 17.74 4.94
N ASP A 167 -21.98 18.57 5.97
CA ASP A 167 -23.14 19.05 6.71
C ASP A 167 -24.03 19.97 5.84
N GLU A 168 -25.29 20.15 6.26
CA GLU A 168 -26.26 20.95 5.50
C GLU A 168 -25.80 22.40 5.31
N LYS A 169 -25.06 22.95 6.28
CA LYS A 169 -24.54 24.30 6.22
C LYS A 169 -23.52 24.46 5.09
N ILE A 170 -22.58 23.52 4.96
CA ILE A 170 -21.58 23.50 3.87
C ILE A 170 -22.28 23.38 2.52
N LEU A 171 -23.32 22.55 2.41
CA LEU A 171 -24.08 22.39 1.17
C LEU A 171 -24.82 23.69 0.80
N ASP A 172 -25.39 24.38 1.78
CA ASP A 172 -26.17 25.60 1.59
C ASP A 172 -25.33 26.84 1.28
N GLU A 173 -24.11 26.92 1.83
CA GLU A 173 -23.15 28.00 1.60
C GLU A 173 -22.40 27.88 0.25
N GLY A 174 -22.66 26.81 -0.50
CA GLY A 174 -21.99 26.51 -1.76
C GLY A 174 -20.84 25.53 -1.57
N TYR A 175 -21.14 24.25 -1.76
CA TYR A 175 -20.18 23.16 -1.63
C TYR A 175 -18.94 23.35 -2.50
N LYS A 176 -17.76 23.19 -1.89
CA LYS A 176 -16.45 23.24 -2.53
C LYS A 176 -15.73 21.92 -2.25
N ARG A 177 -15.73 21.00 -3.22
CA ARG A 177 -15.16 19.64 -3.05
C ARG A 177 -13.70 19.66 -2.63
N TYR A 178 -12.93 20.62 -3.09
CA TYR A 178 -11.48 20.71 -2.92
C TYR A 178 -11.09 21.89 -2.03
N LYS A 179 -11.99 22.32 -1.14
CA LYS A 179 -11.78 23.45 -0.21
C LYS A 179 -10.41 23.37 0.47
N LEU A 180 -9.65 24.46 0.41
CA LEU A 180 -8.41 24.63 1.13
C LEU A 180 -8.72 24.97 2.60
N GLY A 181 -7.93 24.44 3.53
CA GLY A 181 -8.14 24.67 4.95
C GLY A 181 -7.15 23.90 5.80
N SER A 182 -7.36 23.91 7.11
CA SER A 182 -6.53 23.18 8.07
C SER A 182 -6.67 21.66 7.95
N ASN A 183 -7.88 21.18 7.60
CA ASN A 183 -8.11 19.77 7.30
C ASN A 183 -8.04 19.55 5.77
N PRO A 184 -7.06 18.78 5.25
CA PRO A 184 -6.93 18.53 3.81
C PRO A 184 -7.96 17.52 3.27
N VAL A 185 -8.67 16.81 4.15
CA VAL A 185 -9.73 15.86 3.79
C VAL A 185 -11.08 16.54 3.87
N VAL A 186 -11.64 16.88 2.70
CA VAL A 186 -12.95 17.52 2.58
C VAL A 186 -14.01 16.44 2.35
N PRO A 187 -15.11 16.40 3.15
CA PRO A 187 -16.21 15.46 2.92
C PRO A 187 -16.69 15.44 1.47
N MET A 188 -16.87 14.24 0.92
CA MET A 188 -17.23 14.04 -0.48
C MET A 188 -18.72 13.74 -0.62
N THR A 189 -19.35 14.30 -1.65
CA THR A 189 -20.72 13.97 -2.05
C THR A 189 -20.72 12.92 -3.16
N TRP A 190 -21.90 12.37 -3.47
CA TRP A 190 -22.11 11.51 -4.64
C TRP A 190 -23.29 12.03 -5.47
N PRO A 191 -23.42 11.61 -6.75
CA PRO A 191 -24.54 12.00 -7.60
C PRO A 191 -25.90 11.77 -6.92
N GLY A 192 -26.77 12.77 -6.99
CA GLY A 192 -28.09 12.77 -6.35
C GLY A 192 -28.15 13.52 -5.01
N VAL A 193 -27.02 13.87 -4.39
CA VAL A 193 -27.02 14.72 -3.19
C VAL A 193 -27.39 16.16 -3.55
N LYS A 194 -28.50 16.66 -3.00
CA LYS A 194 -28.98 18.03 -3.24
C LYS A 194 -27.92 19.05 -2.81
N LYS A 195 -27.66 20.06 -3.65
CA LYS A 195 -26.63 21.11 -3.45
C LYS A 195 -25.18 20.59 -3.32
N GLY A 196 -24.94 19.30 -3.57
CA GLY A 196 -23.62 18.67 -3.48
C GLY A 196 -22.90 18.51 -4.81
N MET A 197 -23.25 19.27 -5.84
CA MET A 197 -22.66 19.12 -7.18
C MET A 197 -21.18 19.54 -7.20
N TYR A 198 -20.36 18.75 -7.89
CA TYR A 198 -18.97 19.11 -8.19
C TYR A 198 -18.47 18.35 -9.42
N LEU A 199 -17.41 18.87 -10.04
CA LEU A 199 -16.69 18.20 -11.11
C LEU A 199 -15.46 17.49 -10.53
N ALA A 200 -15.32 16.20 -10.82
CA ALA A 200 -14.10 15.44 -10.58
C ALA A 200 -13.38 15.25 -11.92
N ALA A 201 -12.24 15.89 -12.11
CA ALA A 201 -11.50 15.86 -13.38
C ALA A 201 -10.00 15.64 -13.16
N GLY A 202 -9.33 15.16 -14.21
CA GLY A 202 -7.87 14.94 -14.21
C GLY A 202 -7.03 16.20 -14.42
N ILE A 203 -7.66 17.35 -14.64
CA ILE A 203 -6.99 18.65 -14.78
C ILE A 203 -6.83 19.29 -13.41
N GLU A 204 -5.76 20.08 -13.23
CA GLU A 204 -5.62 20.88 -12.01
C GLU A 204 -6.81 21.83 -11.85
N HIS A 205 -7.22 22.03 -10.61
CA HIS A 205 -8.47 22.70 -10.30
C HIS A 205 -8.39 23.59 -9.06
N ASP A 206 -9.32 24.54 -8.98
CA ASP A 206 -9.54 25.34 -7.76
C ASP A 206 -10.39 24.58 -6.71
N GLU A 207 -10.73 25.25 -5.61
CA GLU A 207 -11.52 24.66 -4.53
C GLU A 207 -12.88 24.10 -4.96
N LYS A 208 -13.46 24.60 -6.06
CA LYS A 208 -14.76 24.16 -6.59
C LYS A 208 -14.62 22.97 -7.56
N GLY A 209 -13.41 22.69 -8.03
CA GLY A 209 -13.16 21.72 -9.10
C GLY A 209 -13.14 22.35 -10.50
N SER A 210 -13.09 23.68 -10.61
CA SER A 210 -12.97 24.36 -11.90
C SER A 210 -11.52 24.34 -12.39
N PRO A 211 -11.26 24.06 -13.68
CA PRO A 211 -9.90 24.01 -14.21
C PRO A 211 -9.12 25.29 -13.95
N THR A 212 -7.83 25.15 -13.60
CA THR A 212 -6.93 26.27 -13.35
C THR A 212 -5.51 25.97 -13.80
N SER A 213 -4.79 27.01 -14.21
CA SER A 213 -3.35 26.99 -14.51
C SER A 213 -2.56 27.99 -13.65
N VAL A 214 -3.19 28.54 -12.61
CA VAL A 214 -2.58 29.51 -11.70
C VAL A 214 -1.52 28.79 -10.84
N PRO A 215 -0.22 29.17 -10.91
CA PRO A 215 0.85 28.47 -10.22
C PRO A 215 0.66 28.37 -8.70
N GLU A 216 0.22 29.44 -8.04
CA GLU A 216 0.00 29.46 -6.60
C GLU A 216 -1.16 28.54 -6.18
N MET A 217 -2.13 28.31 -7.06
CA MET A 217 -3.21 27.35 -6.79
C MET A 217 -2.69 25.91 -6.93
N HIS A 218 -1.89 25.64 -7.95
CA HIS A 218 -1.28 24.32 -8.15
C HIS A 218 -0.42 23.91 -6.94
N GLU A 219 0.42 24.81 -6.44
CA GLU A 219 1.24 24.58 -5.24
C GLU A 219 0.37 24.26 -4.01
N LYS A 220 -0.67 25.06 -3.75
CA LYS A 220 -1.60 24.84 -2.62
C LYS A 220 -2.36 23.52 -2.72
N MET A 221 -2.77 23.13 -3.92
CA MET A 221 -3.50 21.88 -4.15
C MET A 221 -2.58 20.66 -4.01
N ASN A 222 -1.32 20.74 -4.48
CA ASN A 222 -0.31 19.73 -4.22
C ASN A 222 -0.05 19.59 -2.71
N ASP A 223 0.22 20.70 -2.02
CA ASP A 223 0.41 20.72 -0.56
C ASP A 223 -0.78 20.07 0.17
N LYS A 224 -2.02 20.44 -0.19
CA LYS A 224 -3.24 19.80 0.35
C LYS A 224 -3.24 18.28 0.13
N ARG A 225 -2.95 17.80 -1.08
CA ARG A 225 -2.95 16.36 -1.38
C ARG A 225 -1.85 15.60 -0.60
N TYR A 226 -0.66 16.18 -0.46
CA TYR A 226 0.46 15.57 0.26
C TYR A 226 0.33 15.63 1.78
N LYS A 227 -0.28 16.66 2.37
CA LYS A 227 -0.57 16.73 3.81
C LYS A 227 -1.37 15.53 4.33
N LYS A 228 -2.17 14.90 3.48
CA LYS A 228 -2.88 13.66 3.83
C LYS A 228 -1.92 12.49 4.10
N MET A 229 -0.78 12.44 3.41
CA MET A 229 0.27 11.44 3.64
C MET A 229 0.93 11.65 5.00
N GLU A 230 1.15 12.90 5.41
CA GLU A 230 1.66 13.24 6.74
C GLU A 230 0.68 12.85 7.85
N MET A 231 -0.62 13.11 7.64
CA MET A 231 -1.66 12.68 8.58
C MET A 231 -1.70 11.17 8.78
N ILE A 232 -1.45 10.37 7.73
CA ILE A 232 -1.35 8.91 7.84
C ILE A 232 -0.17 8.52 8.72
N LEU A 233 1.00 9.16 8.55
CA LEU A 233 2.19 8.87 9.35
C LEU A 233 1.96 9.13 10.83
N GLU A 234 1.32 10.24 11.19
CA GLU A 234 1.04 10.59 12.59
C GLU A 234 -0.05 9.70 13.20
N GLU A 235 -1.17 9.51 12.50
CA GLU A 235 -2.31 8.75 13.03
C GLU A 235 -1.99 7.27 13.20
N PHE A 236 -1.17 6.69 12.31
CA PHE A 236 -0.87 5.27 12.30
C PHE A 236 0.54 4.92 12.76
N LYS A 237 1.27 5.83 13.42
CA LYS A 237 2.69 5.67 13.77
C LYS A 237 3.04 4.36 14.47
N ASP A 238 2.13 3.81 15.27
CA ASP A 238 2.31 2.56 16.02
C ASP A 238 1.94 1.29 15.21
N GLU A 239 1.54 1.45 13.94
CA GLU A 239 1.06 0.38 13.08
C GLU A 239 1.70 0.33 11.69
N LEU A 240 2.69 1.19 11.41
CA LEU A 240 3.33 1.26 10.10
C LEU A 240 4.33 0.13 9.87
N VAL A 241 4.89 -0.44 10.94
CA VAL A 241 5.92 -1.48 10.91
C VAL A 241 5.58 -2.63 11.86
N GLU A 242 6.25 -3.76 11.68
CA GLU A 242 6.31 -4.87 12.62
C GLU A 242 7.76 -5.03 13.11
N HIS A 243 7.94 -5.22 14.42
CA HIS A 243 9.20 -5.59 15.02
C HIS A 243 9.16 -7.07 15.44
N ILE A 244 10.24 -7.81 15.18
CA ILE A 244 10.37 -9.23 15.52
C ILE A 244 11.74 -9.45 16.17
N GLY A 245 11.77 -10.22 17.25
CA GLY A 245 13.00 -10.51 17.99
C GLY A 245 13.21 -9.55 19.18
N PRO A 246 14.30 -9.75 19.94
CA PRO A 246 14.63 -8.99 21.15
C PRO A 246 14.96 -7.52 20.87
N ASP A 247 14.46 -6.61 21.70
CA ASP A 247 14.62 -5.16 21.52
C ASP A 247 16.08 -4.71 21.67
N GLU A 248 16.85 -5.39 22.53
CA GLU A 248 18.25 -5.13 22.84
C GLU A 248 19.23 -5.63 21.75
N ALA A 249 18.74 -6.35 20.73
CA ALA A 249 19.58 -6.83 19.64
C ALA A 249 20.29 -5.67 18.91
N THR A 250 21.59 -5.83 18.68
CA THR A 250 22.42 -4.87 17.93
C THR A 250 22.67 -5.31 16.48
N CYS A 251 22.20 -6.50 16.08
CA CYS A 251 22.20 -6.96 14.70
C CYS A 251 20.75 -6.94 14.19
N GLY A 252 20.51 -6.32 13.04
CA GLY A 252 19.16 -6.09 12.56
C GLY A 252 18.95 -6.38 11.09
N ILE A 253 17.76 -6.87 10.75
CA ILE A 253 17.35 -7.16 9.37
C ILE A 253 16.18 -6.26 8.98
N ILE A 254 16.19 -5.72 7.76
CA ILE A 254 15.02 -5.06 7.17
C ILE A 254 14.59 -5.86 5.93
N CYS A 255 13.34 -6.28 5.90
CA CYS A 255 12.74 -6.98 4.76
C CYS A 255 11.24 -6.63 4.67
N TRP A 256 10.55 -7.09 3.64
CA TRP A 256 9.13 -6.77 3.44
C TRP A 256 8.37 -7.87 2.69
N GLY A 257 7.05 -7.80 2.74
CA GLY A 257 6.17 -8.76 2.05
C GLY A 257 6.41 -10.21 2.50
N SER A 258 6.31 -11.17 1.59
CA SER A 258 6.50 -12.59 1.90
C SER A 258 7.86 -12.97 2.47
N THR A 259 8.91 -12.18 2.16
CA THR A 259 10.26 -12.38 2.69
C THR A 259 10.27 -12.39 4.23
N ARG A 260 9.37 -11.65 4.87
CA ARG A 260 9.19 -11.64 6.33
C ARG A 260 9.02 -13.05 6.91
N GLY A 261 8.26 -13.92 6.25
CA GLY A 261 7.93 -15.25 6.78
C GLY A 261 9.17 -16.10 7.01
N VAL A 262 10.00 -16.27 5.98
CA VAL A 262 11.22 -17.08 6.07
C VAL A 262 12.26 -16.45 7.00
N VAL A 263 12.36 -15.11 7.02
CA VAL A 263 13.30 -14.40 7.91
C VAL A 263 12.91 -14.63 9.37
N LYS A 264 11.61 -14.52 9.70
CA LYS A 264 11.11 -14.81 11.04
C LYS A 264 11.46 -16.23 11.49
N ASP A 265 11.18 -17.25 10.66
CA ASP A 265 11.44 -18.64 11.03
C ASP A 265 12.94 -18.89 11.32
N VAL A 266 13.82 -18.27 10.52
CA VAL A 266 15.26 -18.35 10.71
C VAL A 266 15.73 -17.64 11.97
N ILE A 267 15.31 -16.38 12.19
CA ILE A 267 15.78 -15.61 13.35
C ILE A 267 15.25 -16.15 14.68
N GLU A 268 14.05 -16.73 14.72
CA GLU A 268 13.53 -17.41 15.91
C GLU A 268 14.46 -18.56 16.31
N THR A 269 14.88 -19.37 15.34
CA THR A 269 15.82 -20.48 15.57
C THR A 269 17.21 -19.97 15.97
N LEU A 270 17.73 -18.92 15.32
CA LEU A 270 19.06 -18.39 15.63
C LEU A 270 19.09 -17.70 17.01
N ASN A 271 18.03 -17.01 17.41
CA ASN A 271 17.94 -16.37 18.72
C ASN A 271 17.86 -17.38 19.86
N GLN A 272 17.18 -18.52 19.65
CA GLN A 272 17.25 -19.66 20.59
C GLN A 272 18.69 -20.20 20.76
N ASN A 273 19.56 -19.97 19.77
CA ASN A 273 20.98 -20.33 19.80
C ASN A 273 21.90 -19.14 20.14
N GLY A 274 21.36 -18.02 20.66
CA GLY A 274 22.14 -16.91 21.21
C GLY A 274 22.60 -15.82 20.23
N TYR A 275 22.11 -15.80 18.98
CA TYR A 275 22.55 -14.80 17.98
C TYR A 275 22.04 -13.36 18.23
N ASN A 276 20.96 -13.18 19.00
CA ASN A 276 20.37 -11.88 19.38
C ASN A 276 20.16 -10.91 18.19
N ILE A 277 19.26 -11.27 17.27
CA ILE A 277 18.92 -10.56 16.03
C ILE A 277 17.48 -10.06 16.08
N LYS A 278 17.24 -8.82 15.65
CA LYS A 278 15.89 -8.25 15.46
C LYS A 278 15.59 -7.91 14.02
N VAL A 279 14.30 -7.81 13.68
CA VAL A 279 13.82 -7.55 12.31
C VAL A 279 12.80 -6.42 12.35
N LEU A 280 12.89 -5.52 11.38
CA LEU A 280 11.85 -4.54 11.07
C LEU A 280 11.22 -4.86 9.72
N VAL A 281 9.88 -4.89 9.69
CA VAL A 281 9.10 -5.17 8.49
C VAL A 281 8.10 -4.05 8.26
N PRO A 282 8.25 -3.23 7.20
CA PRO A 282 7.24 -2.23 6.87
C PRO A 282 5.92 -2.90 6.44
N LYS A 283 4.83 -2.53 7.10
CA LYS A 283 3.46 -2.89 6.70
C LYS A 283 2.89 -1.86 5.72
N VAL A 284 3.27 -0.61 5.90
CA VAL A 284 3.03 0.50 4.98
C VAL A 284 4.35 0.88 4.34
N LEU A 285 4.39 0.81 3.01
CA LEU A 285 5.55 1.20 2.21
C LEU A 285 5.47 2.68 1.84
N SER A 286 4.28 3.18 1.50
CA SER A 286 4.01 4.60 1.24
C SER A 286 2.75 5.04 2.01
N PRO A 287 2.79 6.13 2.80
CA PRO A 287 3.97 6.95 3.11
C PRO A 287 5.07 6.16 3.85
N VAL A 288 6.33 6.58 3.69
CA VAL A 288 7.48 5.89 4.29
C VAL A 288 7.51 6.10 5.81
N PRO A 289 7.59 5.04 6.63
CA PRO A 289 7.75 5.17 8.09
C PRO A 289 9.19 5.53 8.47
N GLU A 290 9.64 6.72 8.05
CA GLU A 290 11.03 7.16 8.21
C GLU A 290 11.48 7.18 9.67
N ALA A 291 10.63 7.66 10.58
CA ALA A 291 10.97 7.78 12.00
C ALA A 291 11.25 6.40 12.62
N GLN A 292 10.42 5.41 12.32
CA GLN A 292 10.54 4.04 12.80
C GLN A 292 11.78 3.36 12.21
N ILE A 293 12.01 3.53 10.91
CA ILE A 293 13.18 2.95 10.22
C ILE A 293 14.48 3.59 10.74
N LYS A 294 14.54 4.92 10.86
CA LYS A 294 15.72 5.65 11.39
C LYS A 294 16.00 5.25 12.84
N SER A 295 14.97 5.15 13.69
CA SER A 295 15.11 4.69 15.07
C SER A 295 15.68 3.27 15.12
N PHE A 296 15.12 2.35 14.32
CA PHE A 296 15.63 0.98 14.20
C PHE A 296 17.10 0.95 13.80
N LEU A 297 17.48 1.64 12.70
CA LEU A 297 18.85 1.70 12.21
C LEU A 297 19.83 2.25 13.24
N SER A 298 19.45 3.31 13.97
CA SER A 298 20.31 3.93 14.98
C SER A 298 20.64 3.02 16.16
N SER A 299 19.81 2.00 16.41
CA SER A 299 20.03 1.01 17.48
C SER A 299 20.95 -0.14 17.09
N LEU A 300 21.39 -0.22 15.83
CA LEU A 300 22.12 -1.36 15.28
C LEU A 300 23.61 -1.05 15.09
N LYS A 301 24.43 -2.09 15.27
CA LYS A 301 25.85 -2.14 14.89
C LYS A 301 26.07 -2.81 13.53
N LYS A 302 25.15 -3.70 13.13
CA LYS A 302 25.17 -4.38 11.83
C LYS A 302 23.76 -4.45 11.29
N THR A 303 23.59 -4.11 10.01
CA THR A 303 22.30 -4.14 9.33
C THR A 303 22.38 -4.99 8.07
N LEU A 304 21.36 -5.81 7.83
CA LEU A 304 21.17 -6.58 6.61
C LEU A 304 19.83 -6.22 5.98
N VAL A 305 19.81 -5.86 4.69
CA VAL A 305 18.59 -5.75 3.90
C VAL A 305 18.41 -7.02 3.08
N ILE A 306 17.20 -7.59 3.09
CA ILE A 306 16.86 -8.77 2.28
C ILE A 306 15.69 -8.44 1.37
N GLU A 307 15.87 -8.64 0.06
CA GLU A 307 14.81 -8.42 -0.91
C GLU A 307 14.85 -9.38 -2.11
N MET A 308 13.66 -9.63 -2.68
CA MET A 308 13.49 -10.44 -3.89
C MET A 308 13.32 -9.56 -5.13
N SER A 309 14.32 -8.70 -5.37
CA SER A 309 14.40 -7.87 -6.56
C SER A 309 15.85 -7.80 -7.08
N TYR A 310 16.05 -7.94 -8.40
CA TYR A 310 17.39 -7.88 -8.98
C TYR A 310 17.97 -6.46 -8.99
N SER A 311 17.12 -5.46 -9.25
CA SER A 311 17.50 -4.04 -9.35
C SER A 311 17.60 -3.34 -7.99
N LYS A 312 17.44 -4.06 -6.89
CA LYS A 312 17.58 -3.56 -5.51
C LYS A 312 16.54 -2.49 -5.15
N GLN A 313 15.30 -2.69 -5.57
CA GLN A 313 14.25 -1.66 -5.50
C GLN A 313 14.03 -1.18 -4.06
N PHE A 314 13.93 -2.10 -3.10
CA PHE A 314 13.68 -1.77 -1.72
C PHE A 314 14.91 -1.17 -1.05
N TYR A 315 16.10 -1.68 -1.34
CA TYR A 315 17.34 -1.09 -0.85
C TYR A 315 17.51 0.38 -1.30
N TYR A 316 17.29 0.67 -2.59
CA TYR A 316 17.38 2.04 -3.09
C TYR A 316 16.26 2.93 -2.52
N TYR A 317 15.07 2.38 -2.33
CA TYR A 317 13.99 3.08 -1.66
C TYR A 317 14.38 3.52 -0.24
N LEU A 318 14.85 2.58 0.58
CA LEU A 318 15.36 2.90 1.91
C LEU A 318 16.51 3.92 1.85
N LYS A 319 17.45 3.74 0.92
CA LYS A 319 18.58 4.66 0.76
C LYS A 319 18.13 6.10 0.48
N SER A 320 17.10 6.29 -0.34
CA SER A 320 16.56 7.60 -0.70
C SER A 320 15.87 8.32 0.46
N PHE A 321 15.16 7.61 1.34
CA PHE A 321 14.36 8.24 2.40
C PHE A 321 15.07 8.30 3.76
N VAL A 322 15.88 7.29 4.09
CA VAL A 322 16.49 7.21 5.43
C VAL A 322 18.01 7.29 5.44
N GLY A 323 18.66 7.38 4.28
CA GLY A 323 20.12 7.49 4.19
C GLY A 323 20.81 6.27 4.81
N LEU A 324 20.63 5.09 4.21
CA LEU A 324 21.21 3.84 4.71
C LEU A 324 22.73 3.98 5.01
N PRO A 325 23.21 3.48 6.17
CA PRO A 325 24.64 3.42 6.48
C PRO A 325 25.46 2.69 5.40
N GLU A 326 26.72 3.06 5.23
CA GLU A 326 27.60 2.50 4.18
C GLU A 326 27.89 1.00 4.38
N ASP A 327 27.87 0.53 5.63
CA ASP A 327 28.15 -0.84 6.02
C ASP A 327 26.93 -1.76 6.00
N VAL A 328 25.75 -1.26 5.57
CA VAL A 328 24.56 -2.09 5.37
C VAL A 328 24.86 -3.19 4.36
N LYS A 329 24.78 -4.44 4.81
CA LYS A 329 24.85 -5.60 3.92
C LYS A 329 23.52 -5.73 3.17
N LEU A 330 23.60 -6.19 1.93
CA LEU A 330 22.42 -6.44 1.09
C LEU A 330 22.47 -7.87 0.55
N TYR A 331 21.42 -8.63 0.84
CA TYR A 331 21.13 -9.85 0.11
C TYR A 331 19.97 -9.62 -0.84
N LYS A 332 20.24 -9.77 -2.13
CA LYS A 332 19.26 -9.56 -3.19
C LYS A 332 19.34 -10.65 -4.23
N ARG A 333 18.19 -11.12 -4.70
CA ARG A 333 18.10 -11.98 -5.88
C ARG A 333 16.81 -11.74 -6.66
N SER A 334 16.79 -12.20 -7.89
CA SER A 334 15.56 -12.30 -8.68
C SER A 334 14.58 -13.29 -8.05
N GLY A 335 13.32 -13.17 -8.45
CA GLY A 335 12.27 -14.12 -8.12
C GLY A 335 12.42 -15.43 -8.87
N GLY A 336 11.29 -16.05 -9.23
CA GLY A 336 11.25 -17.38 -9.86
C GLY A 336 11.03 -18.51 -8.84
N ALA A 337 11.45 -18.30 -7.59
CA ALA A 337 11.20 -19.20 -6.47
C ALA A 337 11.21 -18.43 -5.13
N PRO A 338 10.43 -18.85 -4.12
CA PRO A 338 10.50 -18.27 -2.78
C PRO A 338 11.87 -18.53 -2.14
N PHE A 339 12.25 -17.70 -1.18
CA PHE A 339 13.44 -17.92 -0.36
C PHE A 339 13.30 -19.20 0.47
N THR A 340 14.38 -19.98 0.57
CA THR A 340 14.41 -21.15 1.46
C THR A 340 14.95 -20.78 2.84
N VAL A 341 14.56 -21.54 3.87
CA VAL A 341 15.06 -21.36 5.24
C VAL A 341 16.58 -21.50 5.29
N GLU A 342 17.15 -22.48 4.57
CA GLU A 342 18.59 -22.74 4.58
C GLU A 342 19.39 -21.63 3.87
N GLU A 343 18.89 -21.15 2.73
CA GLU A 343 19.46 -20.00 2.02
C GLU A 343 19.54 -18.77 2.94
N ILE A 344 18.42 -18.39 3.56
CA ILE A 344 18.36 -17.21 4.44
C ILE A 344 19.19 -17.40 5.71
N ARG A 345 19.23 -18.62 6.28
CA ARG A 345 20.10 -18.95 7.40
C ARG A 345 21.57 -18.72 7.08
N ASN A 346 22.03 -19.19 5.93
CA ASN A 346 23.43 -19.04 5.53
C ASN A 346 23.79 -17.57 5.28
N VAL A 347 22.90 -16.83 4.61
CA VAL A 347 23.04 -15.38 4.41
C VAL A 347 23.14 -14.64 5.74
N ILE A 348 22.27 -14.94 6.70
CA ILE A 348 22.27 -14.25 8.01
C ILE A 348 23.55 -14.57 8.80
N LYS A 349 24.00 -15.84 8.80
CA LYS A 349 25.25 -16.24 9.46
C LYS A 349 26.50 -15.64 8.82
N GLU A 350 26.49 -15.37 7.52
CA GLU A 350 27.58 -14.66 6.83
C GLU A 350 27.52 -13.14 7.10
N ALA A 351 26.32 -12.62 7.32
CA ALA A 351 26.11 -11.20 7.57
C ALA A 351 26.57 -10.77 8.98
N PHE A 352 26.28 -11.55 10.02
CA PHE A 352 26.51 -11.20 11.42
C PHE A 352 27.61 -12.05 12.05
#